data_AF-A0A291PM86-F1
#
_entry.id   AF-A0A291PM86-F1
#
_cell.length_a   1.000
_cell.length_b   1.000
_cell.length_c   1.000
_cell.angle_alpha   90.00
_cell.angle_beta   90.00
_cell.angle_gamma   90.00
#
_symmetry.space_group_name_H-M   'P 1'
#
loop_
_entity.id
_entity.type
_entity.pdbx_description
1 polymer ?
#
loop_
_entity_poly.entity_id
_entity_poly.type
_entity_poly.pdbx_seq_one_letter_code
_entity_poly.pdbx_strand_id
1 'polypeptide(L)'
;MNMGCAQAAPHGARVKSGSSAGLPAASYTAEQADRGAETYKEACAVCHGPALGGAFDAPPLKGRFVANWSDGPLSDLFTYMSGAMPLSSPGALSAEDNADILAFLLRENGVAAGKTALPTTAAALGKVRFPKVDVQKQPPLAPEITPGTAPR
;
A
#
# COMPACT_ATOMS: atom_id res chain seq x y z
N MET A 1 29.53 -23.20 -38.86
CA MET A 1 29.41 -22.12 -37.85
C MET A 1 27.99 -22.17 -37.30
N ASN A 2 27.84 -22.65 -36.07
CA ASN A 2 26.55 -22.83 -35.41
C ASN A 2 26.38 -21.66 -34.43
N MET A 3 25.48 -20.71 -34.70
CA MET A 3 25.21 -19.57 -33.82
C MET A 3 23.73 -19.61 -33.43
N GLY A 4 23.47 -20.10 -32.23
CA GLY A 4 22.15 -20.34 -31.68
C GLY A 4 21.36 -19.06 -31.40
N CYS A 5 20.04 -19.16 -31.58
CA CYS A 5 19.08 -18.16 -31.15
C CYS A 5 19.07 -18.04 -29.62
N ALA A 6 19.37 -16.85 -29.11
CA ALA A 6 19.12 -16.48 -27.73
C ALA A 6 17.61 -16.20 -27.57
N GLN A 7 16.96 -16.95 -26.69
CA GLN A 7 15.54 -16.80 -26.38
C GLN A 7 15.37 -15.76 -25.27
N ALA A 8 14.53 -14.75 -25.53
CA ALA A 8 14.12 -13.74 -24.57
C ALA A 8 13.20 -14.35 -23.50
N ALA A 9 13.45 -14.03 -22.23
CA ALA A 9 12.59 -14.43 -21.11
C ALA A 9 11.40 -13.46 -20.95
N PRO A 10 10.16 -13.95 -20.78
CA PRO A 10 9.01 -13.10 -20.54
C PRO A 10 9.03 -12.54 -19.11
N HIS A 11 8.93 -11.20 -19.01
CA HIS A 11 8.65 -10.50 -17.76
C HIS A 11 7.15 -10.62 -17.47
N GLY A 12 6.76 -11.50 -16.55
CA GLY A 12 5.34 -11.64 -16.22
C GLY A 12 4.99 -12.85 -15.38
N ALA A 13 5.58 -12.97 -14.18
CA ALA A 13 5.04 -13.86 -13.16
C ALA A 13 5.07 -13.13 -11.82
N ARG A 14 3.89 -12.70 -11.33
CA ARG A 14 3.73 -12.49 -9.89
C ARG A 14 3.94 -13.85 -9.24
N VAL A 15 5.05 -14.01 -8.54
CA VAL A 15 5.18 -15.08 -7.55
C VAL A 15 4.16 -14.75 -6.46
N LYS A 16 3.03 -15.46 -6.40
CA LYS A 16 2.23 -15.52 -5.18
C LYS A 16 3.09 -16.24 -4.14
N SER A 17 3.86 -15.47 -3.38
CA SER A 17 4.71 -16.01 -2.33
C SER A 17 3.87 -16.33 -1.10
N GLY A 18 3.71 -17.62 -0.79
CA GLY A 18 3.18 -18.14 0.47
C GLY A 18 1.68 -17.93 0.74
N SER A 19 0.98 -19.01 1.10
CA SER A 19 -0.36 -18.87 1.71
C SER A 19 -0.25 -18.00 2.96
N SER A 20 -0.90 -16.84 2.95
CA SER A 20 -1.10 -15.99 4.13
C SER A 20 -2.07 -16.59 5.14
N ALA A 21 -2.64 -17.76 4.82
CA ALA A 21 -3.50 -18.54 5.69
C ALA A 21 -2.75 -18.88 7.00
N GLY A 22 -3.16 -18.23 8.09
CA GLY A 22 -2.62 -18.44 9.43
C GLY A 22 -1.68 -17.35 9.94
N LEU A 23 -1.36 -16.30 9.16
CA LEU A 23 -0.62 -15.17 9.69
C LEU A 23 -1.47 -14.35 10.70
N PRO A 24 -0.90 -13.93 11.84
CA PRO A 24 -1.58 -13.04 12.75
C PRO A 24 -1.87 -11.69 12.08
N ALA A 25 -3.00 -11.09 12.46
CA ALA A 25 -3.37 -9.74 12.05
C ALA A 25 -2.31 -8.75 12.55
N ALA A 26 -1.92 -7.82 11.68
CA ALA A 26 -0.99 -6.76 12.07
C ALA A 26 -1.60 -5.84 13.14
N SER A 27 -0.73 -5.34 14.03
CA SER A 27 -1.00 -4.28 14.99
C SER A 27 -0.06 -3.11 14.66
N TYR A 28 -0.52 -1.89 14.93
CA TYR A 28 0.26 -0.66 14.86
C TYR A 28 -0.14 0.24 16.04
N THR A 29 0.68 1.23 16.42
CA THR A 29 0.28 2.19 17.48
C THR A 29 -0.32 3.46 16.88
N ALA A 30 -1.13 4.18 17.66
CA ALA A 30 -1.72 5.44 17.20
C ALA A 30 -0.63 6.45 16.81
N GLU A 31 0.42 6.57 17.62
CA GLU A 31 1.55 7.46 17.40
C GLU A 31 2.31 7.11 16.11
N GLN A 32 2.38 5.81 15.78
CA GLN A 32 2.98 5.35 14.54
C GLN A 32 2.19 5.83 13.32
N ALA A 33 0.87 5.68 13.36
CA ALA A 33 -0.01 6.16 12.30
C ALA A 33 -0.06 7.70 12.23
N ASP A 34 0.14 8.41 13.34
CA ASP A 34 0.22 9.88 13.35
C ASP A 34 1.47 10.37 12.63
N ARG A 35 2.65 9.81 12.94
CA ARG A 35 3.88 10.12 12.18
C ARG A 35 3.71 9.78 10.70
N GLY A 36 3.10 8.64 10.40
CA GLY A 36 2.82 8.22 9.03
C GLY A 36 1.92 9.18 8.26
N ALA A 37 0.96 9.82 8.95
CA ALA A 37 0.08 10.80 8.33
C ALA A 37 0.84 12.08 7.92
N GLU A 38 1.78 12.54 8.74
CA GLU A 38 2.63 13.68 8.40
C GLU A 38 3.53 13.37 7.21
N THR A 39 4.22 12.23 7.21
CA THR A 39 5.04 11.82 6.06
C THR A 39 4.19 11.61 4.80
N TYR A 40 3.00 11.03 4.92
CA TYR A 40 2.07 10.85 3.80
C TYR A 40 1.67 12.18 3.18
N LYS A 41 1.38 13.19 4.00
CA LYS A 41 0.99 14.53 3.53
C LYS A 41 2.07 15.16 2.66
N GLU A 42 3.33 14.95 3.00
CA GLU A 42 4.48 15.52 2.29
C GLU A 42 4.84 14.71 1.04
N ALA A 43 4.87 13.37 1.14
CA ALA A 43 5.44 12.51 0.12
C ALA A 43 4.42 11.83 -0.80
N CYS A 44 3.16 11.71 -0.39
CA CYS A 44 2.17 10.86 -1.07
C CYS A 44 0.91 11.63 -1.49
N ALA A 45 0.44 12.58 -0.68
CA ALA A 45 -0.86 13.24 -0.86
C ALA A 45 -0.97 14.06 -2.14
N VAL A 46 0.15 14.52 -2.71
CA VAL A 46 0.16 15.23 -4.00
C VAL A 46 -0.42 14.40 -5.15
N CYS A 47 -0.23 13.08 -5.11
CA CYS A 47 -0.77 12.15 -6.10
C CYS A 47 -1.97 11.37 -5.57
N HIS A 48 -1.92 10.89 -4.32
CA HIS A 48 -2.98 10.03 -3.78
C HIS A 48 -4.10 10.79 -3.05
N GLY A 49 -4.01 12.12 -3.00
CA GLY A 49 -4.97 13.01 -2.36
C GLY A 49 -4.86 13.02 -0.84
N PRO A 50 -5.16 14.15 -0.16
CA PRO A 50 -5.08 14.25 1.31
C PRO A 50 -6.07 13.32 2.03
N ALA A 51 -7.16 12.92 1.36
CA ALA A 51 -8.16 11.98 1.88
C ALA A 51 -7.99 10.54 1.36
N LEU A 52 -6.88 10.23 0.68
CA LEU A 52 -6.56 8.94 0.06
C LEU A 52 -7.52 8.57 -1.11
N GLY A 53 -8.18 9.58 -1.67
CA GLY A 53 -9.15 9.43 -2.77
C GLY A 53 -8.51 9.28 -4.15
N GLY A 54 -7.19 9.37 -4.27
CA GLY A 54 -6.51 9.47 -5.55
C GLY A 54 -6.57 10.88 -6.14
N ALA A 55 -5.74 11.14 -7.14
CA ALA A 55 -5.78 12.33 -7.97
C ALA A 55 -5.19 12.00 -9.35
N PHE A 56 -5.81 12.52 -10.41
CA PHE A 56 -5.42 12.25 -11.81
C PHE A 56 -5.27 10.73 -12.07
N ASP A 57 -4.07 10.28 -12.45
CA ASP A 57 -3.76 8.88 -12.76
C ASP A 57 -3.36 8.05 -11.53
N ALA A 58 -3.18 8.68 -10.37
CA ALA A 58 -2.81 7.97 -9.15
C ALA A 58 -4.06 7.43 -8.44
N PRO A 59 -4.12 6.11 -8.18
CA PRO A 59 -5.34 5.48 -7.69
C PRO A 59 -5.66 5.86 -6.23
N PRO A 60 -6.92 5.72 -5.81
CA PRO A 60 -7.29 5.78 -4.40
C PRO A 60 -6.55 4.72 -3.57
N LEU A 61 -6.20 5.07 -2.34
CA LEU A 61 -5.61 4.14 -1.36
C LEU A 61 -6.65 3.63 -0.34
N LYS A 62 -7.91 3.59 -0.78
CA LYS A 62 -9.09 3.02 -0.11
C LYS A 62 -9.86 2.13 -1.10
N GLY A 63 -10.83 1.34 -0.63
CA GLY A 63 -11.67 0.52 -1.51
C GLY A 63 -10.91 -0.61 -2.22
N ARG A 64 -10.71 -0.50 -3.55
CA ARG A 64 -9.94 -1.50 -4.34
C ARG A 64 -8.54 -1.73 -3.79
N PHE A 65 -7.93 -0.72 -3.16
CA PHE A 65 -6.68 -0.87 -2.43
C PHE A 65 -6.77 -2.01 -1.39
N VAL A 66 -7.79 -2.00 -0.54
CA VAL A 66 -8.01 -3.06 0.47
C VAL A 66 -8.23 -4.41 -0.19
N ALA A 67 -9.00 -4.47 -1.27
CA ALA A 67 -9.22 -5.72 -2.01
C ALA A 67 -7.92 -6.31 -2.59
N ASN A 68 -6.95 -5.46 -2.96
CA ASN A 68 -5.68 -5.89 -3.53
C ASN A 68 -4.64 -6.31 -2.48
N TRP A 69 -4.67 -5.72 -1.28
CA TRP A 69 -3.60 -5.86 -0.28
C TRP A 69 -4.04 -6.55 1.01
N SER A 70 -5.33 -6.53 1.35
CA SER A 70 -5.83 -7.21 2.55
C SER A 70 -5.71 -8.72 2.43
N ASP A 71 -5.63 -9.39 3.58
CA ASP A 71 -5.49 -10.85 3.70
C ASP A 71 -4.17 -11.42 3.15
N GLY A 72 -3.26 -10.56 2.65
CA GLY A 72 -1.88 -10.86 2.30
C GLY A 72 -0.87 -10.42 3.36
N PRO A 73 0.41 -10.83 3.26
CA PRO A 73 1.46 -10.40 4.18
C PRO A 73 1.72 -8.90 3.99
N LEU A 74 1.97 -8.17 5.09
CA LEU A 74 2.26 -6.73 4.97
C LEU A 74 3.56 -6.43 4.23
N SER A 75 4.47 -7.40 4.16
CA SER A 75 5.72 -7.28 3.39
C SER A 75 5.48 -6.93 1.93
N ASP A 76 4.38 -7.38 1.32
CA ASP A 76 4.13 -7.18 -0.11
C ASP A 76 3.87 -5.70 -0.40
N LEU A 77 3.00 -5.09 0.40
CA LEU A 77 2.70 -3.65 0.31
C LEU A 77 3.92 -2.81 0.72
N PHE A 78 4.58 -3.17 1.82
CA PHE A 78 5.80 -2.47 2.27
C PHE A 78 6.90 -2.49 1.21
N THR A 79 7.17 -3.65 0.61
CA THR A 79 8.22 -3.78 -0.43
C THR A 79 7.86 -2.97 -1.67
N TYR A 80 6.59 -2.96 -2.07
CA TYR A 80 6.14 -2.12 -3.18
C TYR A 80 6.32 -0.63 -2.87
N MET A 81 5.88 -0.17 -1.70
CA MET A 81 6.04 1.23 -1.28
C MET A 81 7.52 1.63 -1.24
N SER A 82 8.34 0.87 -0.53
CA SER A 82 9.77 1.16 -0.37
C SER A 82 10.57 1.07 -1.67
N GLY A 83 10.11 0.34 -2.69
CA GLY A 83 10.82 0.18 -3.95
C GLY A 83 10.32 1.04 -5.11
N ALA A 84 9.03 1.39 -5.10
CA ALA A 84 8.37 2.05 -6.25
C ALA A 84 7.75 3.41 -5.91
N MET A 85 7.69 3.77 -4.63
CA MET A 85 7.13 5.04 -4.17
C MET A 85 8.16 5.87 -3.39
N PRO A 86 8.00 7.22 -3.37
CA PRO A 86 7.12 8.01 -4.24
C PRO A 86 7.51 7.89 -5.72
N LEU A 87 6.57 8.01 -6.65
CA LEU A 87 6.85 7.80 -8.08
C LEU A 87 7.92 8.76 -8.64
N SER A 88 8.00 9.96 -8.09
CA SER A 88 9.01 10.98 -8.43
C SER A 88 10.41 10.65 -7.90
N SER A 89 10.52 9.82 -6.86
CA SER A 89 11.79 9.41 -6.25
C SER A 89 11.66 8.04 -5.57
N PRO A 90 11.61 6.95 -6.35
CA PRO A 90 11.42 5.61 -5.79
C PRO A 90 12.53 5.23 -4.81
N GLY A 91 12.14 4.76 -3.62
CA GLY A 91 13.09 4.34 -2.58
C GLY A 91 13.75 5.47 -1.80
N ALA A 92 13.27 6.71 -1.92
CA ALA A 92 13.79 7.84 -1.17
C ALA A 92 13.41 7.83 0.33
N LEU A 93 12.33 7.15 0.69
CA LEU A 93 11.84 7.10 2.08
C LEU A 93 12.58 6.04 2.90
N SER A 94 12.83 6.34 4.17
CA SER A 94 13.45 5.38 5.10
C SER A 94 12.54 4.19 5.38
N ALA A 95 13.09 3.13 5.97
CA ALA A 95 12.31 1.97 6.35
C ALA A 95 11.29 2.30 7.46
N GLU A 96 11.67 3.20 8.38
CA GLU A 96 10.84 3.77 9.43
C GLU A 96 9.67 4.57 8.83
N ASP A 97 9.95 5.48 7.89
CA ASP A 97 8.91 6.28 7.22
C ASP A 97 7.89 5.40 6.48
N ASN A 98 8.37 4.39 5.75
CA ASN A 98 7.50 3.46 5.06
C ASN A 98 6.62 2.65 6.02
N ALA A 99 7.16 2.22 7.17
CA ALA A 99 6.39 1.50 8.19
C ALA A 99 5.36 2.41 8.87
N ASP A 100 5.70 3.67 9.11
CA ASP A 100 4.79 4.67 9.68
C ASP A 100 3.65 5.00 8.69
N ILE A 101 3.95 5.23 7.41
CA ILE A 101 2.92 5.40 6.37
C ILE A 101 2.05 4.14 6.28
N LEU A 102 2.63 2.95 6.36
CA LEU A 102 1.86 1.70 6.35
C LEU A 102 0.87 1.63 7.53
N ALA A 103 1.28 2.05 8.73
CA ALA A 103 0.40 2.17 9.90
C ALA A 103 -0.75 3.16 9.65
N PHE A 104 -0.44 4.31 9.03
CA PHE A 104 -1.45 5.28 8.63
C PHE A 104 -2.46 4.70 7.63
N LEU A 105 -1.99 3.98 6.60
CA LEU A 105 -2.87 3.34 5.63
C LEU A 105 -3.78 2.28 6.27
N LEU A 106 -3.28 1.51 7.24
CA LEU A 106 -4.11 0.57 8.00
C LEU A 106 -5.22 1.30 8.77
N ARG A 107 -4.90 2.40 9.46
CA ARG A 107 -5.87 3.24 10.18
C ARG A 107 -6.96 3.77 9.24
N GLU A 108 -6.56 4.39 8.15
CA GLU A 108 -7.47 5.00 7.17
C GLU A 108 -8.35 3.95 6.46
N ASN A 109 -7.90 2.71 6.45
CA ASN A 109 -8.65 1.58 5.91
C ASN A 109 -9.38 0.78 7.00
N GLY A 110 -9.60 1.34 8.20
CA GLY A 110 -10.51 0.77 9.20
C GLY A 110 -9.93 -0.34 10.08
N VAL A 111 -8.61 -0.51 10.08
CA VAL A 111 -7.94 -1.33 11.09
C VAL A 111 -7.84 -0.49 12.37
N ALA A 112 -8.16 -1.08 13.52
CA ALA A 112 -8.03 -0.40 14.81
C ALA A 112 -6.56 -0.39 15.28
N ALA A 113 -6.14 0.70 15.92
CA ALA A 113 -4.83 0.77 16.56
C ALA A 113 -4.72 -0.22 17.72
N GLY A 114 -3.52 -0.77 17.89
CA GLY A 114 -3.12 -1.64 18.99
C GLY A 114 -1.98 -1.05 19.81
N LYS A 115 -1.27 -1.91 20.55
CA LYS A 115 -0.17 -1.52 21.45
C LYS A 115 1.22 -1.86 20.91
N THR A 116 1.27 -2.62 19.83
CA THR A 116 2.53 -3.05 19.20
C THR A 116 2.69 -2.30 17.90
N ALA A 117 3.83 -1.62 17.73
CA ALA A 117 4.18 -0.95 16.49
C ALA A 117 4.51 -1.96 15.38
N LEU A 118 4.25 -1.58 14.13
CA LEU A 118 4.75 -2.31 12.97
C LEU A 118 6.28 -2.30 12.97
N PRO A 119 6.92 -3.43 12.66
CA PRO A 119 8.36 -3.48 12.47
C PRO A 119 8.75 -2.79 11.15
N THR A 120 10.01 -2.36 11.06
CA THR A 120 10.52 -1.60 9.90
C THR A 120 11.17 -2.46 8.82
N THR A 121 11.10 -3.79 8.92
CA THR A 121 11.72 -4.69 7.93
C THR A 121 10.69 -5.55 7.21
N ALA A 122 10.90 -5.76 5.91
CA ALA A 122 10.04 -6.63 5.10
C ALA A 122 9.96 -8.06 5.68
N ALA A 123 11.07 -8.59 6.19
CA ALA A 123 11.09 -9.94 6.78
C ALA A 123 10.21 -10.06 8.04
N ALA A 124 10.14 -9.02 8.87
CA ALA A 124 9.27 -9.01 10.04
C ALA A 124 7.81 -8.73 9.65
N LEU A 125 7.57 -7.83 8.69
CA LEU A 125 6.24 -7.55 8.14
C LEU A 125 5.65 -8.74 7.39
N GLY A 126 6.48 -9.64 6.84
CA GLY A 126 6.03 -10.89 6.22
C GLY A 126 5.44 -11.90 7.21
N LYS A 127 5.58 -11.66 8.53
CA LYS A 127 5.02 -12.50 9.59
C LYS A 127 3.67 -12.02 10.11
N VAL A 128 3.18 -10.90 9.60
CA VAL A 128 1.87 -10.35 9.92
C VAL A 128 1.12 -10.04 8.63
N ARG A 129 -0.21 -10.18 8.64
CA ARG A 129 -1.03 -9.85 7.48
C ARG A 129 -1.73 -8.53 7.64
N PHE A 130 -2.03 -7.89 6.52
CA PHE A 130 -3.03 -6.83 6.49
C PHE A 130 -4.37 -7.45 6.92
N PRO A 131 -4.96 -7.02 8.04
CA PRO A 131 -6.26 -7.53 8.49
C PRO A 131 -7.32 -7.42 7.39
N LYS A 132 -8.20 -8.43 7.31
CA LYS A 132 -9.34 -8.36 6.41
C LYS A 132 -10.29 -7.27 6.92
N VAL A 133 -10.49 -6.22 6.14
CA VAL A 133 -11.41 -5.13 6.46
C VAL A 133 -12.65 -5.28 5.59
N ASP A 134 -13.82 -5.07 6.19
CA ASP A 134 -15.05 -4.89 5.43
C ASP A 134 -15.01 -3.55 4.67
N VAL A 135 -14.83 -3.64 3.35
CA VAL A 135 -14.79 -2.49 2.44
C VAL A 135 -16.08 -1.68 2.49
N GLN A 136 -17.23 -2.30 2.82
CA GLN A 136 -18.52 -1.61 2.94
C GLN A 136 -18.58 -0.68 4.15
N LYS A 137 -17.69 -0.89 5.14
CA LYS A 137 -17.61 -0.09 6.37
C LYS A 137 -16.59 1.05 6.27
N GLN A 138 -15.87 1.16 5.15
CA GLN A 138 -14.96 2.28 4.93
C GLN A 138 -15.75 3.57 4.65
N PRO A 139 -15.24 4.75 5.06
CA PRO A 139 -15.82 6.02 4.63
C PRO A 139 -15.97 6.03 3.11
N PRO A 140 -17.11 6.52 2.57
CA PRO A 140 -17.32 6.54 1.13
C PRO A 140 -16.15 7.28 0.48
N LEU A 141 -15.61 6.68 -0.60
CA LEU A 141 -14.72 7.39 -1.51
C LEU A 141 -15.44 8.67 -1.93
N ALA A 142 -14.74 9.80 -1.95
CA ALA A 142 -15.29 11.00 -2.59
C ALA A 142 -15.76 10.60 -4.00
N PRO A 143 -16.90 11.13 -4.49
CA PRO A 143 -17.42 10.75 -5.78
C PRO A 143 -16.33 10.90 -6.84
N GLU A 144 -16.07 9.83 -7.60
CA GLU A 144 -15.16 9.87 -8.73
C GLU A 144 -15.55 11.06 -9.60
N ILE A 145 -14.69 12.07 -9.69
CA ILE A 145 -14.91 13.18 -10.61
C ILE A 145 -14.66 12.58 -11.99
N THR A 146 -15.69 12.01 -12.61
CA THR A 146 -15.57 11.46 -13.96
C THR A 146 -15.16 12.59 -14.90
N PRO A 147 -13.95 12.55 -15.51
CA PRO A 147 -13.59 13.52 -16.53
C PRO A 147 -14.35 13.11 -17.80
N GLY A 148 -15.47 13.77 -18.09
CA GLY A 148 -16.17 13.48 -19.35
C GLY A 148 -17.66 13.73 -19.36
N THR A 149 -18.12 14.94 -19.06
CA THR A 149 -19.29 15.50 -19.76
C THR A 149 -19.13 17.01 -19.80
N ALA A 150 -18.47 17.51 -20.85
CA ALA A 150 -18.63 18.90 -21.25
C ALA A 150 -20.04 19.03 -21.87
N PRO A 151 -20.91 19.95 -21.41
CA PRO A 151 -22.12 20.26 -22.14
C PRO A 151 -21.75 20.94 -23.46
N ARG A 152 -22.37 20.49 -24.55
CA ARG A 152 -22.36 21.15 -25.86
C ARG A 152 -23.09 22.48 -25.82
#